data_AF-A0A319BMJ9-F1
#
_entry.id   AF-A0A319BMJ9-F1
#
_cell.length_a   1.000
_cell.length_b   1.000
_cell.length_c   1.000
_cell.angle_alpha   90.00
_cell.angle_beta   90.00
_cell.angle_gamma   90.00
#
_symmetry.space_group_name_H-M   'P 1'
#
loop_
_entity.id
_entity.type
_entity.pdbx_description
1 polymer ?
#
loop_
_entity_poly.entity_id
_entity_poly.type
_entity_poly.pdbx_seq_one_letter_code
_entity_poly.pdbx_strand_id
1 'polypeptide(L)'
;MPPRILLQPSLRALTGPSSVQLPFAALSLNPAKTSVRAGSTESRERRRHDPFLMAQSRQRKAANISRQKALTKEREGSVGDPVQSEPTPFIQELRKTQATLQDTDLNYFVTSDGLNEALEYSKNLTSPIRNPDRDTADPQLEKEATEKHLQEHRNAQEAIRRIVSVANGNTKDHMRLHIQKCIETFGRHKTDSELPPKPSGVSHDSATVHLEKTPRVGPDTGSPEVQVAILTAKIMNLSRHLQTTKKDRHNKRNLRLLVHKRQKLLRYLRRKERGGPRWQNLMEKLGLSEAAWKGEISM
;
A
#
# COMPACT_ATOMS: atom_id res chain seq x y z
N MET A 1 -34.89 -31.00 -17.36
CA MET A 1 -33.48 -30.66 -17.67
C MET A 1 -33.00 -31.56 -18.80
N PRO A 2 -32.48 -31.03 -19.91
CA PRO A 2 -32.02 -31.86 -21.01
C PRO A 2 -30.66 -32.53 -20.69
N PRO A 3 -30.36 -33.71 -21.25
CA PRO A 3 -29.11 -34.44 -21.00
C PRO A 3 -27.92 -33.69 -21.61
N ARG A 4 -26.80 -33.66 -20.86
CA ARG A 4 -25.54 -33.06 -21.30
C ARG A 4 -24.89 -33.97 -22.37
N ILE A 5 -24.91 -33.52 -23.61
CA ILE A 5 -24.14 -34.11 -24.70
C ILE A 5 -22.65 -33.78 -24.43
N LEU A 6 -21.84 -34.81 -24.21
CA LEU A 6 -20.38 -34.69 -24.14
C LEU A 6 -19.85 -34.51 -25.56
N LEU A 7 -19.57 -33.25 -25.94
CA LEU A 7 -18.75 -32.95 -27.11
C LEU A 7 -17.36 -33.56 -26.91
N GLN A 8 -16.98 -34.50 -27.78
CA GLN A 8 -15.63 -35.01 -27.83
C GLN A 8 -14.65 -33.86 -28.10
N PRO A 9 -13.51 -33.78 -27.38
CA PRO A 9 -12.49 -32.81 -27.69
C PRO A 9 -11.90 -33.15 -29.06
N SER A 10 -12.05 -32.25 -30.03
CA SER A 10 -11.31 -32.28 -31.29
C SER A 10 -9.84 -32.53 -31.00
N LEU A 11 -9.27 -33.57 -31.60
CA LEU A 11 -7.89 -34.00 -31.44
C LEU A 11 -6.95 -32.80 -31.65
N ARG A 12 -6.47 -32.24 -30.54
CA ARG A 12 -5.36 -31.30 -30.53
C ARG A 12 -4.11 -32.13 -30.78
N ALA A 13 -3.36 -31.81 -31.83
CA ALA A 13 -2.13 -32.50 -32.17
C ALA A 13 -1.21 -32.60 -30.93
N LEU A 14 -1.03 -33.82 -30.44
CA LEU A 14 -0.11 -34.16 -29.36
C LEU A 14 1.31 -33.96 -29.88
N THR A 15 1.88 -32.77 -29.71
CA THR A 15 3.32 -32.57 -29.80
C THR A 15 3.95 -32.89 -28.45
N GLY A 16 3.95 -34.18 -28.10
CA GLY A 16 4.64 -34.74 -26.95
C GLY A 16 5.34 -36.03 -27.39
N PRO A 17 6.52 -36.36 -26.84
CA PRO A 17 7.29 -37.49 -27.32
C PRO A 17 6.60 -38.79 -26.91
N SER A 18 6.08 -39.55 -27.88
CA SER A 18 5.72 -40.95 -27.67
C SER A 18 7.01 -41.76 -27.64
N SER A 19 7.48 -42.14 -26.45
CA SER A 19 8.51 -43.18 -26.32
C SER A 19 7.88 -44.53 -26.62
N VAL A 20 7.85 -44.92 -27.90
CA VAL A 20 7.60 -46.31 -28.26
C VAL A 20 8.92 -47.04 -28.02
N GLN A 21 9.05 -47.70 -26.87
CA GLN A 21 10.14 -48.62 -26.63
C GLN A 21 9.91 -49.86 -27.51
N LEU A 22 10.62 -49.94 -28.63
CA LEU A 22 10.76 -51.21 -29.35
C LEU A 22 11.66 -52.15 -28.54
N PRO A 23 11.26 -53.42 -28.33
CA PRO A 23 12.01 -54.38 -27.51
C PRO A 23 13.33 -54.86 -28.13
N PHE A 24 13.71 -54.38 -29.32
CA PHE A 24 14.93 -54.78 -30.02
C PHE A 24 16.06 -53.73 -30.01
N ALA A 25 15.93 -52.64 -29.24
CA ALA A 25 16.94 -51.57 -29.17
C ALA A 25 18.14 -51.88 -28.25
N ALA A 26 18.58 -53.14 -28.16
CA ALA A 26 19.63 -53.57 -27.24
C ALA A 26 21.02 -53.78 -27.90
N LEU A 27 21.23 -53.36 -29.15
CA LEU A 27 22.52 -53.47 -29.83
C LEU A 27 22.89 -52.18 -30.56
N SER A 28 23.31 -51.16 -29.81
CA SER A 28 24.00 -50.00 -30.35
C SER A 28 24.93 -49.41 -29.29
N LEU A 29 26.19 -49.82 -29.34
CA LEU A 29 27.29 -49.17 -28.63
C LEU A 29 27.62 -47.87 -29.38
N ASN A 30 26.86 -46.81 -29.12
CA ASN A 30 27.30 -45.40 -29.18
C ASN A 30 26.11 -44.47 -28.89
N PRO A 31 26.06 -43.75 -27.76
CA PRO A 31 25.09 -42.68 -27.57
C PRO A 31 25.51 -41.47 -28.40
N ALA A 32 25.19 -41.47 -29.69
CA ALA A 32 25.29 -40.27 -30.51
C ALA A 32 24.31 -39.24 -29.94
N LYS A 33 24.84 -38.15 -29.39
CA LYS A 33 24.09 -36.95 -28.97
C LYS A 33 23.44 -36.30 -30.19
N THR A 34 22.41 -36.91 -30.76
CA THR A 34 21.62 -36.33 -31.86
C THR A 34 20.34 -35.74 -31.28
N SER A 35 20.49 -34.65 -30.51
CA SER A 35 19.37 -33.71 -30.36
C SER A 35 19.30 -32.85 -31.62
N VAL A 36 18.96 -33.49 -32.75
CA VAL A 36 18.54 -32.75 -33.94
C VAL A 36 17.13 -32.27 -33.63
N ARG A 37 17.00 -31.01 -33.18
CA ARG A 37 15.71 -30.32 -33.19
C ARG A 37 15.17 -30.37 -34.62
N ALA A 38 14.25 -31.29 -34.85
CA ALA A 38 13.54 -31.41 -36.11
C ALA A 38 12.62 -30.18 -36.24
N GLY A 39 13.11 -29.12 -36.88
CA GLY A 39 12.18 -28.27 -37.62
C GLY A 39 11.42 -29.16 -38.60
N SER A 40 10.13 -28.92 -38.81
CA SER A 40 9.33 -29.67 -39.79
C SER A 40 10.07 -29.75 -41.13
N THR A 41 9.97 -30.86 -41.83
CA THR A 41 10.60 -31.08 -43.15
C THR A 41 10.35 -29.90 -44.08
N GLU A 42 9.12 -29.40 -44.11
CA GLU A 42 8.73 -28.18 -44.83
C GLU A 42 9.54 -26.93 -44.44
N SER A 43 9.83 -26.73 -43.15
CA SER A 43 10.63 -25.60 -42.69
C SER A 43 12.08 -25.67 -43.17
N ARG A 44 12.60 -26.88 -43.43
CA ARG A 44 13.94 -27.12 -43.98
C ARG A 44 13.97 -26.93 -45.49
N GLU A 45 12.92 -27.35 -46.19
CA GLU A 45 12.76 -27.11 -47.63
C GLU A 45 12.61 -25.62 -47.94
N ARG A 46 11.74 -24.91 -47.19
CA ARG A 46 11.60 -23.44 -47.30
C ARG A 46 12.90 -22.69 -47.01
N ARG A 47 13.78 -23.24 -46.14
CA ARG A 47 15.11 -22.68 -45.85
C ARG A 47 16.08 -22.81 -47.03
N ARG A 48 15.93 -23.85 -47.85
CA ARG A 48 16.80 -24.17 -48.98
C ARG A 48 16.36 -23.47 -50.26
N HIS A 49 15.05 -23.24 -50.43
CA HIS A 49 14.48 -22.62 -51.62
C HIS A 49 15.02 -21.20 -51.87
N ASP A 50 14.96 -20.31 -50.86
CA ASP A 50 15.45 -18.93 -50.96
C ASP A 50 16.29 -18.53 -49.74
N PRO A 51 17.62 -18.75 -49.77
CA PRO A 51 18.48 -18.43 -48.63
C PRO A 51 18.54 -16.92 -48.33
N PHE A 52 18.49 -16.06 -49.35
CA PHE A 52 18.62 -14.60 -49.20
C PHE A 52 17.39 -13.95 -48.55
N LEU A 53 16.19 -14.21 -49.08
CA LEU A 53 14.94 -13.66 -48.52
C LEU A 53 14.73 -14.12 -47.08
N MET A 54 15.10 -15.36 -46.78
CA MET A 54 15.06 -15.86 -45.42
C MET A 54 16.08 -15.19 -44.51
N ALA A 55 17.30 -14.92 -44.98
CA ALA A 55 18.28 -14.14 -44.22
C ALA A 55 17.78 -12.72 -43.94
N GLN A 56 17.17 -12.04 -44.92
CA GLN A 56 16.57 -10.72 -44.75
C GLN A 56 15.41 -10.74 -43.74
N SER A 57 14.52 -11.73 -43.81
CA SER A 57 13.43 -11.92 -42.84
C SER A 57 13.98 -12.16 -41.43
N ARG A 58 15.05 -12.96 -41.30
CA ARG A 58 15.74 -13.18 -40.01
C ARG A 58 16.35 -11.88 -39.47
N GLN A 59 16.96 -11.05 -40.32
CA GLN A 59 17.49 -9.74 -39.92
C GLN A 59 16.37 -8.81 -39.41
N ARG A 60 15.25 -8.69 -40.14
CA ARG A 60 14.08 -7.90 -39.70
C ARG A 60 13.52 -8.41 -38.37
N LYS A 61 13.39 -9.72 -38.21
CA LYS A 61 12.95 -10.34 -36.96
C LYS A 61 13.95 -10.10 -35.83
N ALA A 62 15.25 -10.22 -36.08
CA ALA A 62 16.30 -9.98 -35.10
C ALA A 62 16.29 -8.51 -34.62
N ALA A 63 16.09 -7.56 -35.53
CA ALA A 63 15.94 -6.14 -35.21
C ALA A 63 14.67 -5.85 -34.38
N ASN A 64 13.54 -6.51 -34.69
CA ASN A 64 12.33 -6.39 -33.87
C ASN A 64 12.56 -7.00 -32.47
N ILE A 65 13.17 -8.18 -32.39
CA ILE A 65 13.49 -8.83 -31.11
C ILE A 65 14.46 -7.96 -30.29
N SER A 66 15.47 -7.35 -30.89
CA SER A 66 16.39 -6.46 -30.17
C SER A 66 15.67 -5.22 -29.66
N ARG A 67 14.79 -4.61 -30.46
CA ARG A 67 13.93 -3.48 -30.04
C ARG A 67 12.98 -3.89 -28.91
N GLN A 68 12.33 -5.04 -29.02
CA GLN A 68 11.42 -5.54 -27.99
C GLN A 68 12.18 -5.76 -26.67
N LYS A 69 13.39 -6.34 -26.72
CA LYS A 69 14.25 -6.52 -25.55
C LYS A 69 14.65 -5.20 -24.90
N ALA A 70 14.93 -4.17 -25.70
CA ALA A 70 15.22 -2.82 -25.18
C ALA A 70 14.00 -2.25 -24.44
N LEU A 71 12.83 -2.29 -25.08
CA LEU A 71 11.57 -1.80 -24.48
C LEU A 71 11.16 -2.60 -23.24
N THR A 72 11.40 -3.92 -23.20
CA THR A 72 11.12 -4.72 -22.01
C THR A 72 12.06 -4.32 -20.87
N LYS A 73 13.35 -4.09 -21.15
CA LYS A 73 14.30 -3.62 -20.13
C LYS A 73 13.91 -2.25 -19.58
N GLU A 74 13.47 -1.32 -20.42
CA GLU A 74 12.94 -0.01 -19.99
C GLU A 74 11.69 -0.15 -19.12
N ARG A 75 10.77 -1.05 -19.48
CA ARG A 75 9.58 -1.34 -18.68
C ARG A 75 9.93 -2.00 -17.37
N GLU A 76 10.78 -3.01 -17.37
CA GLU A 76 11.26 -3.68 -16.15
C GLU A 76 11.95 -2.70 -15.21
N GLY A 77 12.70 -1.73 -15.73
CA GLY A 77 13.30 -0.66 -14.93
C GLY A 77 12.29 0.30 -14.29
N SER A 78 11.13 0.52 -14.91
CA SER A 78 10.03 1.32 -14.33
C SER A 78 9.06 0.48 -13.47
N VAL A 79 9.13 -0.84 -13.56
CA VAL A 79 8.39 -1.76 -12.67
C VAL A 79 9.07 -1.75 -11.31
N GLY A 80 8.53 -0.95 -10.38
CA GLY A 80 9.02 -0.87 -9.00
C GLY A 80 8.74 -2.13 -8.18
N ASP A 81 8.91 -2.03 -6.86
CA ASP A 81 8.68 -3.14 -5.92
C ASP A 81 7.18 -3.30 -5.60
N PRO A 82 6.61 -4.53 -5.62
CA PRO A 82 5.21 -4.76 -5.23
C PRO A 82 4.92 -4.56 -3.73
N VAL A 83 5.93 -4.64 -2.87
CA VAL A 83 5.81 -4.56 -1.40
C VAL A 83 6.18 -3.17 -0.91
N GLN A 84 7.40 -2.73 -1.24
CA GLN A 84 7.95 -1.46 -0.77
C GLN A 84 7.38 -0.28 -1.55
N SER A 85 7.11 0.80 -0.83
CA SER A 85 6.80 2.09 -1.42
C SER A 85 8.07 2.88 -1.70
N GLU A 86 8.00 3.73 -2.72
CA GLU A 86 8.98 4.78 -2.97
C GLU A 86 8.97 5.80 -1.81
N PRO A 87 10.11 6.46 -1.52
CA PRO A 87 10.26 7.35 -0.37
C PRO A 87 9.61 8.71 -0.63
N THR A 88 8.29 8.79 -0.53
CA THR A 88 7.52 10.05 -0.62
C THR A 88 7.53 10.81 0.71
N PRO A 89 7.20 12.11 0.75
CA PRO A 89 7.15 12.88 2.01
C PRO A 89 6.26 12.22 3.08
N PHE A 90 5.10 11.70 2.67
CA PHE A 90 4.20 10.98 3.56
C PHE A 90 4.81 9.66 4.09
N ILE A 91 5.44 8.87 3.22
CA ILE A 91 6.10 7.63 3.64
C ILE A 91 7.31 7.91 4.53
N GLN A 92 8.06 8.98 4.26
CA GLN A 92 9.15 9.44 5.11
C GLN A 92 8.64 9.83 6.49
N GLU A 93 7.50 10.53 6.57
CA GLU A 93 6.84 10.83 7.83
C GLU A 93 6.46 9.56 8.61
N LEU A 94 5.88 8.55 7.96
CA LEU A 94 5.59 7.26 8.58
C LEU A 94 6.84 6.45 8.96
N ARG A 95 7.99 6.75 8.34
CA ARG A 95 9.28 6.11 8.64
C ARG A 95 10.03 6.81 9.76
N LYS A 96 9.70 8.06 10.11
CA LYS A 96 10.38 8.83 11.15
C LYS A 96 10.50 7.97 12.40
N THR A 97 11.75 7.70 12.78
CA THR A 97 12.10 6.98 13.99
C THR A 97 11.85 7.89 15.20
N GLN A 98 11.71 7.26 16.37
CA GLN A 98 11.40 7.90 17.66
C GLN A 98 12.21 9.18 17.94
N ALA A 99 13.47 9.27 17.49
CA ALA A 99 14.35 10.42 17.69
C ALA A 99 13.97 11.69 16.90
N THR A 100 13.05 11.60 15.93
CA THR A 100 12.67 12.72 15.03
C THR A 100 11.19 13.08 15.10
N LEU A 101 10.45 12.45 16.02
CA LEU A 101 9.05 12.78 16.26
C LEU A 101 8.99 14.14 16.96
N GLN A 102 8.26 15.08 16.37
CA GLN A 102 7.97 16.37 17.00
C GLN A 102 7.00 16.13 18.19
N ASP A 103 7.07 16.98 19.22
CA ASP A 103 6.19 16.94 20.40
C ASP A 103 4.68 17.12 20.10
N THR A 104 4.33 17.30 18.83
CA THR A 104 2.95 17.47 18.37
C THR A 104 2.15 16.17 18.40
N ASP A 105 2.80 15.03 18.13
CA ASP A 105 2.12 13.76 18.09
C ASP A 105 2.00 13.21 19.53
N LEU A 106 0.77 13.17 20.03
CA LEU A 106 0.42 12.72 21.37
C LEU A 106 -0.26 11.34 21.34
N ASN A 107 -0.03 10.54 22.38
CA ASN A 107 -0.60 9.21 22.52
C ASN A 107 -2.05 9.26 23.03
N TYR A 108 -2.73 8.12 23.03
CA TYR A 108 -4.09 7.93 23.57
C TYR A 108 -5.18 8.77 22.89
N PHE A 109 -4.97 9.17 21.63
CA PHE A 109 -5.89 10.02 20.85
C PHE A 109 -6.14 11.40 21.47
N VAL A 110 -5.16 11.90 22.23
CA VAL A 110 -5.20 13.24 22.81
C VAL A 110 -4.71 14.26 21.77
N THR A 111 -5.40 15.40 21.65
CA THR A 111 -4.93 16.54 20.86
C THR A 111 -4.11 17.49 21.74
N SER A 112 -3.19 18.24 21.15
CA SER A 112 -2.42 19.26 21.89
C SER A 112 -3.32 20.25 22.60
N ASP A 113 -4.37 20.68 21.90
CA ASP A 113 -5.27 21.73 22.36
C ASP A 113 -6.17 21.18 23.46
N GLY A 114 -6.72 19.98 23.27
CA GLY A 114 -7.52 19.31 24.30
C GLY A 114 -6.72 18.97 25.55
N LEU A 115 -5.43 18.65 25.43
CA LEU A 115 -4.54 18.47 26.58
C LEU A 115 -4.37 19.78 27.35
N ASN A 116 -4.10 20.88 26.66
CA ASN A 116 -3.91 22.18 27.29
C ASN A 116 -5.19 22.67 27.98
N GLU A 117 -6.35 22.53 27.32
CA GLU A 117 -7.67 22.84 27.90
C GLU A 117 -7.95 22.01 29.16
N ALA A 118 -7.67 20.71 29.13
CA ALA A 118 -7.85 19.84 30.28
C ALA A 118 -6.94 20.22 31.46
N LEU A 119 -5.69 20.59 31.17
CA LEU A 119 -4.73 21.05 32.19
C LEU A 119 -5.16 22.40 32.79
N GLU A 120 -5.62 23.34 31.97
CA GLU A 120 -6.13 24.63 32.43
C GLU A 120 -7.40 24.45 33.28
N TYR A 121 -8.32 23.61 32.83
CA TYR A 121 -9.52 23.27 33.60
C TYR A 121 -9.16 22.68 34.97
N SER A 122 -8.24 21.72 35.01
CA SER A 122 -7.76 21.14 36.27
C SER A 122 -7.07 22.17 37.17
N LYS A 123 -6.29 23.09 36.62
CA LYS A 123 -5.64 24.18 37.36
C LYS A 123 -6.67 25.11 38.02
N ASN A 124 -7.72 25.44 37.29
CA ASN A 124 -8.77 26.33 37.77
C ASN A 124 -9.57 25.67 38.90
N LEU A 125 -9.87 24.38 38.76
CA LEU A 125 -10.60 23.60 39.77
C LEU A 125 -9.82 23.46 41.09
N THR A 126 -8.50 23.25 41.02
CA THR A 126 -7.64 23.03 42.20
C THR A 126 -7.09 24.33 42.79
N SER A 127 -7.38 25.48 42.17
CA SER A 127 -6.86 26.76 42.63
C SER A 127 -7.28 27.05 44.09
N PRO A 128 -6.34 27.50 44.96
CA PRO A 128 -6.68 27.79 46.35
C PRO A 128 -7.76 28.85 46.47
N ILE A 129 -8.82 28.54 47.22
CA ILE A 129 -9.92 29.48 47.46
C ILE A 129 -9.40 30.61 48.35
N ARG A 130 -9.65 31.85 47.92
CA ARG A 130 -9.33 33.05 48.71
C ARG A 130 -10.30 33.18 49.89
N ASN A 131 -9.78 33.60 51.03
CA ASN A 131 -10.65 33.83 52.19
C ASN A 131 -11.60 35.01 51.89
N PRO A 132 -12.93 34.87 52.10
CA PRO A 132 -13.86 36.00 51.94
C PRO A 132 -13.59 37.13 52.93
N ASP A 133 -13.20 36.80 54.16
CA ASP A 133 -12.96 37.78 55.22
C ASP A 133 -11.53 38.32 55.12
N ARG A 134 -11.40 39.56 54.61
CA ARG A 134 -10.09 40.20 54.35
C ARG A 134 -9.35 40.61 55.61
N ASP A 135 -10.06 40.88 56.68
CA ASP A 135 -9.48 41.34 57.95
C ASP A 135 -8.73 40.22 58.68
N THR A 136 -9.07 38.96 58.39
CA THR A 136 -8.45 37.77 58.99
C THR A 136 -7.46 37.08 58.04
N ALA A 137 -7.34 37.55 56.80
CA ALA A 137 -6.55 36.89 55.76
C ALA A 137 -5.09 37.36 55.77
N ASP A 138 -4.16 36.44 55.99
CA ASP A 138 -2.73 36.71 55.86
C ASP A 138 -2.31 36.73 54.38
N PRO A 139 -1.90 37.88 53.81
CA PRO A 139 -1.60 37.98 52.39
C PRO A 139 -0.34 37.21 51.99
N GLN A 140 0.56 36.90 52.92
CA GLN A 140 1.77 36.12 52.68
C GLN A 140 1.43 34.64 52.49
N LEU A 141 0.63 34.06 53.39
CA LEU A 141 0.20 32.66 53.29
C LEU A 141 -0.62 32.40 52.03
N GLU A 142 -1.50 33.33 51.64
CA GLU A 142 -2.24 33.21 50.37
C GLU A 142 -1.29 33.17 49.16
N LYS A 143 -0.26 34.04 49.15
CA LYS A 143 0.75 34.06 48.07
C LYS A 143 1.54 32.76 48.02
N GLU A 144 2.04 32.29 49.16
CA GLU A 144 2.79 31.03 49.24
C GLU A 144 1.94 29.84 48.77
N ALA A 145 0.68 29.76 49.17
CA ALA A 145 -0.25 28.72 48.72
C ALA A 145 -0.46 28.78 47.19
N THR A 146 -0.60 29.98 46.61
CA THR A 146 -0.73 30.14 45.16
C THR A 146 0.53 29.74 44.41
N GLU A 147 1.71 30.11 44.91
CA GLU A 147 3.01 29.76 44.29
C GLU A 147 3.25 28.26 44.33
N LYS A 148 2.98 27.62 45.47
CA LYS A 148 3.06 26.17 45.64
C LYS A 148 2.13 25.46 44.66
N HIS A 149 0.87 25.89 44.57
CA HIS A 149 -0.09 25.34 43.61
C HIS A 149 0.39 25.48 42.16
N LEU A 150 0.97 26.63 41.79
CA LEU A 150 1.53 26.83 40.44
C LEU A 150 2.71 25.91 40.17
N GLN A 151 3.58 25.68 41.15
CA GLN A 151 4.73 24.78 41.02
C GLN A 151 4.27 23.32 40.86
N GLU A 152 3.34 22.86 41.70
CA GLU A 152 2.75 21.53 41.62
C GLU A 152 2.04 21.33 40.28
N HIS A 153 1.31 22.34 39.81
CA HIS A 153 0.68 22.31 38.50
C HIS A 153 1.72 22.18 37.38
N ARG A 154 2.81 22.97 37.38
CA ARG A 154 3.90 22.85 36.38
C ARG A 154 4.51 21.45 36.38
N ASN A 155 4.80 20.90 37.56
CA ASN A 155 5.33 19.54 37.68
C ASN A 155 4.35 18.49 37.11
N ALA A 156 3.06 18.62 37.42
CA ALA A 156 2.02 17.76 36.87
C ALA A 156 1.92 17.88 35.34
N GLN A 157 2.00 19.10 34.79
CA GLN A 157 2.03 19.34 33.33
C GLN A 157 3.20 18.60 32.67
N GLU A 158 4.40 18.72 33.22
CA GLU A 158 5.58 18.02 32.70
C GLU A 158 5.43 16.49 32.79
N ALA A 159 4.95 15.98 33.92
CA ALA A 159 4.71 14.55 34.11
C ALA A 159 3.68 14.01 33.10
N ILE A 160 2.55 14.70 32.92
CA ILE A 160 1.51 14.30 31.96
C ILE A 160 2.03 14.37 30.53
N ARG A 161 2.75 15.42 30.15
CA ARG A 161 3.37 15.52 28.81
C ARG A 161 4.29 14.34 28.53
N ARG A 162 5.08 13.88 29.52
CA ARG A 162 5.94 12.69 29.39
C ARG A 162 5.15 11.38 29.26
N ILE A 163 4.01 11.27 29.96
CA ILE A 163 3.14 10.09 29.89
C ILE A 163 2.46 10.01 28.51
N VAL A 164 2.02 11.15 28.00
CA VAL A 164 1.29 11.25 26.73
C VAL A 164 2.23 11.24 25.53
N SER A 165 3.53 11.52 25.69
CA SER A 165 4.46 11.55 24.57
C SER A 165 4.52 10.21 23.81
N VAL A 166 4.49 10.30 22.47
CA VAL A 166 4.50 9.13 21.59
C VAL A 166 5.87 8.47 21.52
N ALA A 167 6.94 9.21 21.83
CA ALA A 167 8.30 8.69 21.89
C ALA A 167 8.43 7.52 22.90
N ASN A 168 7.67 7.58 23.99
CA ASN A 168 7.61 6.54 25.02
C ASN A 168 6.62 5.41 24.69
N GLY A 169 5.92 5.50 23.55
CA GLY A 169 4.86 4.58 23.14
C GLY A 169 5.37 3.27 22.50
N ASN A 170 4.48 2.29 22.43
CA ASN A 170 4.76 1.04 21.74
C ASN A 170 4.51 1.18 20.22
N THR A 171 5.05 0.27 19.42
CA THR A 171 4.71 0.07 18.00
C THR A 171 3.22 0.07 17.70
N LYS A 172 2.39 -0.43 18.63
CA LYS A 172 0.92 -0.40 18.51
C LYS A 172 0.37 1.03 18.57
N ASP A 173 0.96 1.89 19.39
CA ASP A 173 0.53 3.28 19.54
C ASP A 173 0.95 4.11 18.34
N HIS A 174 2.18 3.93 17.85
CA HIS A 174 2.60 4.49 16.56
C HIS A 174 1.67 4.06 15.42
N MET A 175 1.25 2.78 15.39
CA MET A 175 0.30 2.29 14.38
C MET A 175 -1.07 2.98 14.47
N ARG A 176 -1.57 3.29 15.67
CA ARG A 176 -2.82 4.03 15.85
C ARG A 176 -2.72 5.43 15.24
N LEU A 177 -1.61 6.13 15.49
CA LEU A 177 -1.34 7.44 14.91
C LEU A 177 -1.21 7.38 13.39
N HIS A 178 -0.50 6.39 12.87
CA HIS A 178 -0.41 6.18 11.43
C HIS A 178 -1.80 5.98 10.80
N ILE A 179 -2.70 5.25 11.47
CA ILE A 179 -4.09 5.08 11.01
C ILE A 179 -4.84 6.42 11.01
N GLN A 180 -4.71 7.22 12.07
CA GLN A 180 -5.31 8.55 12.14
C GLN A 180 -4.80 9.46 11.02
N LYS A 181 -3.48 9.53 10.82
CA LYS A 181 -2.85 10.28 9.72
C LYS A 181 -3.33 9.78 8.35
N CYS A 182 -3.51 8.47 8.15
CA CYS A 182 -4.08 7.92 6.92
C CYS A 182 -5.54 8.37 6.69
N ILE A 183 -6.37 8.39 7.74
CA ILE A 183 -7.76 8.84 7.65
C ILE A 183 -7.81 10.33 7.32
N GLU A 184 -6.98 11.13 7.97
CA GLU A 184 -6.92 12.58 7.76
C GLU A 184 -6.37 12.95 6.37
N THR A 185 -5.43 12.18 5.82
CA THR A 185 -4.80 12.50 4.52
C THR A 185 -5.57 11.97 3.32
N PHE A 186 -6.20 10.80 3.43
CA PHE A 186 -6.89 10.12 2.33
C PHE A 186 -8.41 10.05 2.49
N GLY A 187 -8.95 10.50 3.62
CA GLY A 187 -10.37 10.52 3.87
C GLY A 187 -11.13 11.37 2.85
N ARG A 188 -12.23 10.84 2.33
CA ARG A 188 -13.07 11.54 1.34
C ARG A 188 -13.69 12.82 1.89
N HIS A 189 -13.85 12.92 3.21
CA HIS A 189 -14.33 14.11 3.88
C HIS A 189 -13.43 15.35 3.69
N LYS A 190 -12.13 15.17 3.41
CA LYS A 190 -11.20 16.27 3.06
C LYS A 190 -10.89 16.29 1.56
N THR A 191 -10.61 15.13 0.98
CA THR A 191 -10.17 15.04 -0.42
C THR A 191 -11.27 15.36 -1.43
N ASP A 192 -12.55 15.19 -1.11
CA ASP A 192 -13.65 15.63 -2.00
C ASP A 192 -13.66 17.17 -2.16
N SER A 193 -13.09 17.92 -1.20
CA SER A 193 -12.96 19.40 -1.26
C SER A 193 -11.67 19.86 -1.93
N GLU A 194 -10.56 19.15 -1.72
CA GLU A 194 -9.24 19.54 -2.27
C GLU A 194 -9.03 19.12 -3.72
N LEU A 195 -9.56 17.95 -4.12
CA LEU A 195 -9.27 17.36 -5.42
C LEU A 195 -10.38 17.68 -6.43
N PRO A 196 -10.03 17.86 -7.71
CA PRO A 196 -11.03 18.03 -8.74
C PRO A 196 -11.93 16.77 -8.83
N PRO A 197 -13.25 16.96 -9.06
CA PRO A 197 -14.15 15.83 -9.22
C PRO A 197 -13.75 15.01 -10.44
N LYS A 198 -14.16 13.74 -10.41
CA LYS A 198 -13.96 12.85 -11.56
C LYS A 198 -14.72 13.43 -12.76
N PRO A 199 -14.12 13.47 -13.97
CA PRO A 199 -14.82 13.92 -15.16
C PRO A 199 -16.10 13.09 -15.35
N SER A 200 -17.23 13.77 -15.59
CA SER A 200 -18.48 13.12 -15.92
C SER A 200 -18.33 12.35 -17.24
N GLY A 201 -18.98 11.20 -17.33
CA GLY A 201 -19.11 10.52 -18.62
C GLY A 201 -20.06 11.31 -19.53
N VAL A 202 -20.07 10.97 -20.81
CA VAL A 202 -21.07 11.49 -21.77
C VAL A 202 -22.47 11.25 -21.20
N SER A 203 -23.24 12.32 -21.00
CA SER A 203 -24.64 12.24 -20.61
C SER A 203 -25.45 11.72 -21.79
N HIS A 204 -26.16 10.62 -21.60
CA HIS A 204 -27.18 10.18 -22.56
C HIS A 204 -28.54 10.72 -22.10
N ASP A 205 -29.44 11.03 -23.01
CA ASP A 205 -30.76 11.62 -22.69
C ASP A 205 -31.62 10.73 -21.77
N SER A 206 -31.32 9.42 -21.73
CA SER A 206 -31.93 8.46 -20.81
C SER A 206 -31.28 8.40 -19.42
N ALA A 207 -30.31 9.27 -19.13
CA ALA A 207 -29.57 9.24 -17.88
C ALA A 207 -30.48 9.60 -16.71
N THR A 208 -30.54 8.71 -15.72
CA THR A 208 -31.21 8.95 -14.45
C THR A 208 -30.69 10.23 -13.80
N VAL A 209 -31.59 11.18 -13.52
CA VAL A 209 -31.28 12.39 -12.74
C VAL A 209 -30.77 11.95 -11.37
N HIS A 210 -29.49 12.17 -11.11
CA HIS A 210 -28.91 11.86 -9.81
C HIS A 210 -29.35 12.93 -8.80
N LEU A 211 -30.21 12.53 -7.87
CA LEU A 211 -30.56 13.32 -6.69
C LEU A 211 -29.29 13.71 -5.90
N GLU A 212 -29.37 14.84 -5.21
CA GLU A 212 -28.30 15.29 -4.32
C GLU A 212 -28.00 14.21 -3.27
N LYS A 213 -26.70 13.94 -3.08
CA LYS A 213 -26.26 12.92 -2.11
C LYS A 213 -26.40 13.49 -0.71
N THR A 214 -26.97 12.70 0.19
CA THR A 214 -27.02 13.05 1.63
C THR A 214 -25.61 13.32 2.16
N PRO A 215 -25.42 14.37 2.98
CA PRO A 215 -24.13 14.65 3.59
C PRO A 215 -23.69 13.49 4.50
N ARG A 216 -22.39 13.34 4.67
CA ARG A 216 -21.82 12.32 5.56
C ARG A 216 -22.02 12.76 7.02
N VAL A 217 -22.37 11.81 7.88
CA VAL A 217 -22.54 12.05 9.33
C VAL A 217 -21.20 12.16 10.06
N GLY A 218 -20.12 11.56 9.52
CA GLY A 218 -18.83 11.51 10.20
C GLY A 218 -17.62 11.30 9.28
N PRO A 219 -16.42 11.12 9.86
CA PRO A 219 -15.19 10.96 9.11
C PRO A 219 -15.21 9.66 8.29
N ASP A 220 -14.67 9.76 7.07
CA ASP A 220 -14.58 8.62 6.16
C ASP A 220 -13.41 7.70 6.55
N THR A 221 -13.74 6.52 7.07
CA THR A 221 -12.77 5.50 7.50
C THR A 221 -12.78 4.25 6.61
N GLY A 222 -13.84 4.07 5.82
CA GLY A 222 -14.12 2.85 5.07
C GLY A 222 -13.76 2.92 3.59
N SER A 223 -13.33 4.06 3.08
CA SER A 223 -13.02 4.21 1.67
C SER A 223 -11.81 3.36 1.23
N PRO A 224 -11.78 2.86 -0.02
CA PRO A 224 -10.67 2.06 -0.50
C PRO A 224 -9.33 2.78 -0.39
N GLU A 225 -9.32 4.11 -0.52
CA GLU A 225 -8.13 4.95 -0.39
C GLU A 225 -7.52 4.84 1.02
N VAL A 226 -8.34 5.09 2.04
CA VAL A 226 -7.95 4.99 3.45
C VAL A 226 -7.53 3.56 3.79
N GLN A 227 -8.29 2.56 3.33
CA GLN A 227 -7.95 1.15 3.57
C GLN A 227 -6.59 0.77 2.96
N VAL A 228 -6.27 1.24 1.75
CA VAL A 228 -4.98 0.99 1.10
C VAL A 228 -3.85 1.68 1.86
N ALA A 229 -4.03 2.92 2.31
CA ALA A 229 -3.05 3.64 3.10
C ALA A 229 -2.74 2.92 4.43
N ILE A 230 -3.77 2.48 5.16
CA ILE A 230 -3.61 1.69 6.39
C ILE A 230 -2.89 0.37 6.14
N LEU A 231 -3.23 -0.33 5.05
CA LEU A 231 -2.53 -1.56 4.67
C LEU A 231 -1.06 -1.30 4.36
N THR A 232 -0.73 -0.20 3.68
CA THR A 232 0.66 0.20 3.40
C THR A 232 1.43 0.44 4.70
N ALA A 233 0.88 1.17 5.67
CA ALA A 233 1.52 1.36 6.97
C ALA A 233 1.77 0.02 7.71
N LYS A 234 0.81 -0.91 7.66
CA LYS A 234 0.95 -2.25 8.25
C LYS A 234 2.01 -3.10 7.53
N ILE A 235 2.01 -3.08 6.19
CA ILE A 235 2.99 -3.78 5.35
C ILE A 235 4.40 -3.26 5.65
N MET A 236 4.59 -1.95 5.77
CA MET A 236 5.88 -1.35 6.11
C MET A 236 6.38 -1.82 7.48
N ASN A 237 5.53 -1.77 8.51
CA ASN A 237 5.92 -2.22 9.85
C ASN A 237 6.29 -3.71 9.88
N LEU A 238 5.46 -4.55 9.25
CA LEU A 238 5.69 -5.99 9.19
C LEU A 238 6.92 -6.35 8.35
N SER A 239 7.12 -5.64 7.23
CA SER A 239 8.31 -5.80 6.39
C SER A 239 9.58 -5.46 7.16
N ARG A 240 9.59 -4.37 7.93
CA ARG A 240 10.74 -3.98 8.77
C ARG A 240 11.03 -5.05 9.83
N HIS A 241 9.99 -5.58 10.47
CA HIS A 241 10.15 -6.67 11.43
C HIS A 241 10.77 -7.92 10.78
N LEU A 242 10.27 -8.34 9.61
CA LEU A 242 10.77 -9.53 8.92
C LEU A 242 12.20 -9.41 8.36
N GLN A 243 12.71 -8.18 8.18
CA GLN A 243 14.12 -7.96 7.82
C GLN A 243 15.05 -8.44 8.93
N THR A 244 14.67 -8.26 10.21
CA THR A 244 15.42 -8.77 11.36
C THR A 244 15.03 -10.22 11.69
N THR A 245 13.75 -10.58 11.60
CA THR A 245 13.24 -11.91 11.97
C THR A 245 13.02 -12.85 10.76
N LYS A 246 14.11 -13.22 10.08
CA LYS A 246 14.04 -14.06 8.86
C LYS A 246 13.40 -15.45 9.05
N LYS A 247 13.39 -16.00 10.27
CA LYS A 247 12.85 -17.34 10.57
C LYS A 247 11.33 -17.35 10.78
N ASP A 248 10.68 -16.20 10.90
CA ASP A 248 9.24 -16.13 11.14
C ASP A 248 8.45 -16.43 9.84
N ARG A 249 7.97 -17.66 9.73
CA ARG A 249 7.18 -18.12 8.57
C ARG A 249 5.73 -17.66 8.63
N HIS A 250 5.18 -17.49 9.83
CA HIS A 250 3.78 -17.11 10.02
C HIS A 250 3.58 -15.65 9.59
N ASN A 251 4.46 -14.76 10.02
CA ASN A 251 4.38 -13.35 9.64
C ASN A 251 4.73 -13.10 8.17
N LYS A 252 5.58 -13.93 7.53
CA LYS A 252 5.75 -13.91 6.07
C LYS A 252 4.46 -14.21 5.32
N ARG A 253 3.68 -15.19 5.79
CA ARG A 253 2.34 -15.47 5.24
C ARG A 253 1.41 -14.28 5.47
N ASN A 254 1.41 -13.68 6.66
CA ASN A 254 0.57 -12.51 6.96
C ASN A 254 0.93 -11.30 6.07
N LEU A 255 2.22 -11.05 5.83
CA LEU A 255 2.67 -10.02 4.90
C LEU A 255 2.11 -10.25 3.50
N ARG A 256 2.17 -11.48 3.00
CA ARG A 256 1.61 -11.85 1.69
C ARG A 256 0.11 -11.59 1.61
N LEU A 257 -0.64 -11.97 2.65
CA LEU A 257 -2.07 -11.71 2.72
C LEU A 257 -2.41 -10.21 2.70
N LEU A 258 -1.63 -9.39 3.43
CA LEU A 258 -1.82 -7.93 3.43
C LEU A 258 -1.53 -7.31 2.06
N VAL A 259 -0.44 -7.71 1.40
CA VAL A 259 -0.07 -7.25 0.06
C VAL A 259 -1.14 -7.63 -0.97
N HIS A 260 -1.62 -8.87 -0.95
CA HIS A 260 -2.70 -9.33 -1.84
C HIS A 260 -4.03 -8.61 -1.56
N LYS A 261 -4.35 -8.32 -0.28
CA LYS A 261 -5.54 -7.53 0.06
C LYS A 261 -5.42 -6.10 -0.49
N ARG A 262 -4.25 -5.47 -0.36
CA ARG A 262 -3.95 -4.15 -0.94
C ARG A 262 -4.10 -4.17 -2.46
N GLN A 263 -3.54 -5.18 -3.13
CA GLN A 263 -3.67 -5.36 -4.57
C GLN A 263 -5.13 -5.46 -5.04
N LYS A 264 -5.98 -6.20 -4.33
CA LYS A 264 -7.42 -6.31 -4.65
C LYS A 264 -8.12 -4.94 -4.56
N LEU A 265 -7.84 -4.18 -3.52
CA LEU A 265 -8.41 -2.83 -3.33
C LEU A 265 -7.91 -1.85 -4.40
N LEU A 266 -6.62 -1.87 -4.74
CA LEU A 266 -6.06 -1.04 -5.80
C LEU A 266 -6.70 -1.34 -7.17
N ARG A 267 -6.87 -2.62 -7.51
CA ARG A 267 -7.56 -3.03 -8.75
C ARG A 267 -9.01 -2.55 -8.79
N TYR A 268 -9.72 -2.63 -7.66
CA TYR A 268 -11.09 -2.14 -7.54
C TYR A 268 -11.13 -0.61 -7.73
N LEU A 269 -10.28 0.12 -7.01
CA LEU A 269 -10.22 1.57 -7.05
C LEU A 269 -9.88 2.09 -8.44
N ARG A 270 -8.88 1.50 -9.12
CA ARG A 270 -8.53 1.85 -10.51
C ARG A 270 -9.70 1.68 -11.46
N ARG A 271 -10.47 0.59 -11.33
CA ARG A 271 -11.66 0.33 -12.16
C ARG A 271 -12.77 1.36 -11.89
N LYS A 272 -13.02 1.69 -10.62
CA LYS A 272 -14.09 2.59 -10.23
C LYS A 272 -13.79 4.05 -10.59
N GLU A 273 -12.58 4.51 -10.30
CA GLU A 273 -12.14 5.88 -10.60
C GLU A 273 -11.68 6.07 -12.04
N ARG A 274 -11.45 4.99 -12.80
CA ARG A 274 -10.89 4.99 -14.18
C ARG A 274 -9.56 5.75 -14.28
N GLY A 275 -8.81 5.80 -13.19
CA GLY A 275 -7.55 6.55 -13.13
C GLY A 275 -7.70 8.06 -12.94
N GLY A 276 -8.85 8.52 -12.42
CA GLY A 276 -9.06 9.92 -12.10
C GLY A 276 -8.15 10.49 -10.99
N PRO A 277 -8.37 11.77 -10.62
CA PRO A 277 -7.47 12.53 -9.74
C PRO A 277 -7.21 11.86 -8.39
N ARG A 278 -8.23 11.25 -7.78
CA ARG A 278 -8.11 10.54 -6.49
C ARG A 278 -7.14 9.37 -6.54
N TRP A 279 -7.21 8.60 -7.63
CA TRP A 279 -6.33 7.46 -7.83
C TRP A 279 -4.87 7.91 -7.99
N GLN A 280 -4.64 8.96 -8.77
CA GLN A 280 -3.31 9.52 -9.00
C GLN A 280 -2.71 10.05 -7.69
N ASN A 281 -3.47 10.87 -6.96
CA ASN A 281 -3.06 11.39 -5.65
C ASN A 281 -2.70 10.26 -4.66
N LEU A 282 -3.48 9.18 -4.63
CA LEU A 282 -3.16 8.02 -3.78
C LEU A 282 -1.83 7.37 -4.16
N MET A 283 -1.61 7.13 -5.45
CA MET A 283 -0.39 6.47 -5.94
C MET A 283 0.84 7.34 -5.69
N GLU A 284 0.72 8.65 -5.93
CA GLU A 284 1.79 9.63 -5.72
C GLU A 284 2.12 9.83 -4.25
N LYS A 285 1.11 10.02 -3.37
CA LYS A 285 1.37 10.20 -1.93
C LYS A 285 1.92 8.93 -1.28
N LEU A 286 1.42 7.74 -1.65
CA LEU A 286 1.88 6.48 -1.06
C LEU A 286 3.14 5.92 -1.75
N GLY A 287 3.58 6.48 -2.88
CA GLY A 287 4.75 5.98 -3.62
C GLY A 287 4.55 4.56 -4.13
N LEU A 288 3.35 4.23 -4.63
CA LEU A 288 3.03 2.90 -5.13
C LEU A 288 3.24 2.84 -6.65
N SER A 289 3.97 1.83 -7.12
CA SER A 289 4.22 1.59 -8.54
C SER A 289 3.17 0.68 -9.17
N GLU A 290 3.22 0.48 -10.49
CA GLU A 290 2.33 -0.47 -11.17
C GLU A 290 2.47 -1.91 -10.63
N ALA A 291 3.66 -2.28 -10.15
CA ALA A 291 3.94 -3.61 -9.60
C ALA A 291 3.08 -3.96 -8.39
N ALA A 292 2.66 -2.95 -7.61
CA ALA A 292 1.85 -3.16 -6.41
C ALA A 292 0.45 -3.71 -6.69
N TRP A 293 -0.04 -3.63 -7.94
CA TRP A 293 -1.40 -4.07 -8.27
C TRP A 293 -1.54 -4.85 -9.58
N LYS A 294 -0.65 -4.61 -10.55
CA LYS A 294 -0.68 -5.25 -11.87
C LYS A 294 0.01 -6.62 -11.82
N GLY A 295 -0.54 -7.61 -12.54
CA GLY A 295 0.02 -8.97 -12.58
C GLY A 295 -0.13 -9.76 -11.27
N GLU A 296 0.56 -10.88 -11.16
CA GLU A 296 0.58 -11.73 -9.97
C GLU A 296 1.75 -11.36 -9.06
N ILE A 297 1.50 -11.21 -7.76
CA ILE A 297 2.55 -10.91 -6.77
C ILE A 297 2.98 -12.21 -6.12
N SER A 298 4.20 -12.65 -6.45
CA SER A 298 4.87 -13.79 -5.80
C SER A 298 5.99 -13.27 -4.89
N MET A 299 6.02 -13.74 -3.64
CA MET A 299 7.01 -13.40 -2.60
C MET A 299 7.55 -14.65 -1.92
#